data_AF-A0A173TX86-F1
#
_entry.id   AF-A0A173TX86-F1
#
_cell.length_a   1.000
_cell.length_b   1.000
_cell.length_c   1.000
_cell.angle_alpha   90.00
_cell.angle_beta   90.00
_cell.angle_gamma   90.00
#
_symmetry.space_group_name_H-M   'P 1'
#
loop_
_entity.id
_entity.type
_entity.pdbx_description
1 polymer ?
#
loop_
_entity_poly.entity_id
_entity_poly.type
_entity_poly.pdbx_seq_one_letter_code
_entity_poly.pdbx_strand_id
1 'polypeptide(L)'
;MNMQELLTYVEELTFKTSMFGYDKDEVDIQLDKICDEAEAIILAKEKEIEELKKESKTALGIAAAATGKTMEELEKDTQEDIVETEEQPEEAKNPEEGIHIQEEGSETVTTESPISTVAVANADEAQDEIETVRAQLVAAQKKVAALEAEIAAEKEKTEKAIARAEEAEKSAENNKAPETTDEAYERYMKNADLLCKQLSDLEGRQNAILDEAREQAEREREKARQDAADIIGEARKTAERLLKDAQENKENAIEEAKKIHEDSLRKVEEEKKQCDELSAQKAAMVNSLKKLTEDTARLMEKMQG
;
A
#
# COMPACT_ATOMS: atom_id res chain seq x y z
N MET A 1 -28.67 -12.14 30.13
CA MET A 1 -27.75 -12.77 29.17
C MET A 1 -27.24 -11.67 28.25
N ASN A 2 -25.99 -11.71 27.80
CA ASN A 2 -25.52 -10.82 26.73
C ASN A 2 -25.71 -11.47 25.36
N MET A 3 -25.50 -10.70 24.29
CA MET A 3 -25.81 -11.18 22.93
C MET A 3 -24.95 -12.37 22.48
N GLN A 4 -23.69 -12.45 22.94
CA GLN A 4 -22.80 -13.58 22.65
C GLN A 4 -23.22 -14.84 23.42
N GLU A 5 -23.67 -14.68 24.66
CA GLU A 5 -24.21 -15.77 25.46
C GLU A 5 -25.47 -16.36 24.82
N LEU A 6 -26.38 -15.53 24.27
CA LEU A 6 -27.55 -16.00 23.53
C LEU A 6 -27.18 -16.79 22.27
N LEU A 7 -26.18 -16.33 21.51
CA LEU A 7 -25.70 -17.05 20.31
C LEU A 7 -25.08 -18.39 20.67
N THR A 8 -24.29 -18.42 21.74
CA THR A 8 -23.71 -19.67 22.27
C THR A 8 -24.81 -20.63 22.69
N TYR A 9 -25.89 -20.13 23.30
CA TYR A 9 -27.04 -20.93 23.70
C TYR A 9 -27.80 -21.52 22.50
N VAL A 10 -28.00 -20.74 21.41
CA VAL A 10 -28.58 -21.25 20.16
C VAL A 10 -27.70 -22.29 19.49
N GLU A 11 -26.37 -22.14 19.52
CA GLU A 11 -25.43 -23.11 18.97
C GLU A 11 -25.44 -24.44 19.74
N GLU A 12 -25.51 -24.36 21.07
CA GLU A 12 -25.71 -25.56 21.91
C GLU A 12 -27.05 -26.24 21.63
N LEU A 13 -28.12 -25.47 21.42
CA LEU A 13 -29.45 -25.99 21.11
C LEU A 13 -29.46 -26.68 19.73
N THR A 14 -28.80 -26.07 18.74
CA THR A 14 -28.60 -26.65 17.40
C THR A 14 -27.84 -27.98 17.47
N PHE A 15 -26.72 -28.00 18.21
CA PHE A 15 -25.89 -29.19 18.37
C PHE A 15 -26.64 -30.32 19.06
N LYS A 16 -27.38 -30.02 20.13
CA LYS A 16 -28.16 -31.05 20.85
C LYS A 16 -29.30 -31.59 19.99
N THR A 17 -30.01 -30.72 19.24
CA THR A 17 -31.10 -31.12 18.33
C THR A 17 -30.61 -32.07 17.24
N SER A 18 -29.46 -31.79 16.65
CA SER A 18 -28.82 -32.63 15.64
C SER A 18 -28.34 -34.00 16.17
N MET A 19 -27.82 -34.05 17.41
CA MET A 19 -27.17 -35.26 17.93
C MET A 19 -28.13 -36.24 18.62
N PHE A 20 -29.22 -35.77 19.23
CA PHE A 20 -30.05 -36.60 20.12
C PHE A 20 -31.53 -36.71 19.73
N GLY A 21 -32.00 -35.88 18.79
CA GLY A 21 -33.44 -35.73 18.51
C GLY A 21 -34.16 -35.00 19.66
N TYR A 22 -35.13 -34.15 19.35
CA TYR A 22 -35.74 -33.22 20.31
C TYR A 22 -37.27 -33.19 20.24
N ASP A 23 -37.89 -32.73 21.32
CA ASP A 23 -39.31 -32.40 21.39
C ASP A 23 -39.53 -30.99 20.82
N LYS A 24 -40.36 -30.89 19.78
CA LYS A 24 -40.59 -29.65 19.04
C LYS A 24 -41.17 -28.55 19.94
N ASP A 25 -42.13 -28.92 20.80
CA ASP A 25 -42.79 -27.96 21.69
C ASP A 25 -41.79 -27.35 22.71
N GLU A 26 -40.80 -28.13 23.16
CA GLU A 26 -39.75 -27.64 24.07
C GLU A 26 -38.73 -26.76 23.36
N VAL A 27 -38.39 -27.06 22.10
CA VAL A 27 -37.52 -26.21 21.27
C VAL A 27 -38.20 -24.87 21.00
N ASP A 28 -39.47 -24.87 20.61
CA ASP A 28 -40.25 -23.66 20.33
C ASP A 28 -40.28 -22.71 21.54
N ILE A 29 -40.54 -23.24 22.74
CA ILE A 29 -40.55 -22.45 23.99
C ILE A 29 -39.17 -21.82 24.27
N GLN A 30 -38.08 -22.54 23.99
CA GLN A 30 -36.73 -22.01 24.20
C GLN A 30 -36.37 -20.95 23.16
N LEU A 31 -36.80 -21.13 21.91
CA LEU A 31 -36.61 -20.16 20.84
C LEU A 31 -37.37 -18.85 21.11
N ASP A 32 -38.62 -18.92 21.55
CA ASP A 32 -39.41 -17.74 21.95
C ASP A 32 -38.69 -16.95 23.05
N LYS A 33 -38.17 -17.65 24.06
CA LYS A 33 -37.42 -17.01 25.16
C LYS A 33 -36.13 -16.33 24.67
N ILE A 34 -35.42 -16.92 23.71
CA ILE A 34 -34.21 -16.33 23.12
C ILE A 34 -34.55 -15.05 22.36
N CYS A 35 -35.67 -15.05 21.62
CA CYS A 35 -36.15 -13.88 20.90
C CYS A 35 -36.53 -12.74 21.85
N ASP A 36 -37.28 -13.03 22.92
CA ASP A 36 -37.64 -12.05 23.95
C ASP A 36 -36.40 -11.42 24.62
N GLU A 37 -35.38 -12.25 24.93
CA GLU A 37 -34.13 -11.78 25.53
C GLU A 37 -33.32 -10.91 24.57
N ALA A 38 -33.27 -11.25 23.26
CA ALA A 38 -32.61 -10.45 22.24
C ALA A 38 -33.28 -9.07 22.05
N GLU A 39 -34.62 -9.03 22.05
CA GLU A 39 -35.38 -7.78 21.97
C GLU A 39 -35.12 -6.88 23.19
N ALA A 40 -35.12 -7.46 24.39
CA ALA A 40 -34.82 -6.72 25.61
C ALA A 40 -33.42 -6.10 25.62
N ILE A 41 -32.41 -6.80 25.08
CA ILE A 41 -31.04 -6.28 24.95
C ILE A 41 -30.99 -5.10 23.97
N ILE A 42 -31.65 -5.23 22.81
CA ILE A 42 -31.70 -4.16 21.80
C ILE A 42 -32.37 -2.91 22.38
N LEU A 43 -33.54 -3.07 23.02
CA LEU A 43 -34.27 -1.96 23.63
C LEU A 43 -33.45 -1.24 24.72
N ALA A 44 -32.68 -1.99 25.51
CA ALA A 44 -31.80 -1.40 26.52
C ALA A 44 -30.69 -0.55 25.88
N LYS A 45 -30.07 -1.02 24.78
CA LYS A 45 -29.02 -0.30 24.05
C LYS A 45 -29.56 0.94 23.34
N GLU A 46 -30.73 0.86 22.71
CA GLU A 46 -31.39 2.01 22.08
C GLU A 46 -31.72 3.11 23.12
N LYS A 47 -32.17 2.71 24.32
CA LYS A 47 -32.44 3.65 25.41
C LYS A 47 -31.16 4.33 25.92
N GLU A 48 -30.05 3.61 26.05
CA GLU A 48 -28.74 4.19 26.41
C GLU A 48 -28.31 5.28 25.41
N ILE A 49 -28.46 5.03 24.12
CA ILE A 49 -28.17 6.02 23.06
C ILE A 49 -29.05 7.26 23.20
N GLU A 50 -30.34 7.10 23.47
CA GLU A 50 -31.26 8.22 23.62
C GLU A 50 -30.90 9.11 24.83
N GLU A 51 -30.48 8.50 25.93
CA GLU A 51 -30.01 9.22 27.12
C GLU A 51 -28.71 10.00 26.83
N LEU A 52 -27.72 9.37 26.18
CA LEU A 52 -26.46 10.03 25.78
C LEU A 52 -26.70 11.21 24.84
N LYS A 53 -27.60 11.07 23.87
CA LYS A 53 -27.98 12.18 22.96
C LYS A 53 -28.58 13.37 23.72
N LYS A 54 -29.37 13.12 24.77
CA LYS A 54 -29.93 14.21 25.61
C LYS A 54 -28.84 14.90 26.42
N GLU A 55 -27.89 14.16 26.96
CA GLU A 55 -26.73 14.70 27.67
C GLU A 55 -25.87 15.56 26.74
N SER A 56 -25.54 15.04 25.54
CA SER A 56 -24.81 15.73 24.47
C SER A 56 -25.45 17.07 24.13
N LYS A 57 -26.78 17.06 23.90
CA LYS A 57 -27.58 18.25 23.60
C LYS A 57 -27.53 19.28 24.74
N THR A 58 -27.57 18.81 25.98
CA THR A 58 -27.55 19.69 27.16
C THR A 58 -26.18 20.37 27.31
N ALA A 59 -25.09 19.61 27.19
CA ALA A 59 -23.72 20.15 27.26
C ALA A 59 -23.47 21.19 26.16
N LEU A 60 -23.88 20.89 24.92
CA LEU A 60 -23.80 21.83 23.80
C LEU A 60 -24.62 23.11 24.06
N GLY A 61 -25.81 23.00 24.64
CA GLY A 61 -26.64 24.16 25.01
C GLY A 61 -25.98 25.06 26.04
N ILE A 62 -25.30 24.49 27.03
CA ILE A 62 -24.52 25.24 28.04
C ILE A 62 -23.36 25.96 27.36
N ALA A 63 -22.60 25.26 26.53
CA ALA A 63 -21.49 25.84 25.77
C ALA A 63 -21.95 26.97 24.83
N ALA A 64 -23.07 26.80 24.15
CA ALA A 64 -23.68 27.82 23.28
C ALA A 64 -24.00 29.09 24.06
N ALA A 65 -24.66 28.95 25.22
CA ALA A 65 -25.02 30.07 26.07
C ALA A 65 -23.79 30.81 26.62
N ALA A 66 -22.74 30.06 27.01
CA ALA A 66 -21.51 30.65 27.55
C ALA A 66 -20.63 31.34 26.48
N THR A 67 -20.62 30.82 25.25
CA THR A 67 -19.78 31.34 24.15
C THR A 67 -20.50 32.35 23.25
N GLY A 68 -21.84 32.44 23.32
CA GLY A 68 -22.65 33.27 22.42
C GLY A 68 -22.76 32.72 20.99
N LYS A 69 -22.31 31.49 20.74
CA LYS A 69 -22.47 30.78 19.46
C LYS A 69 -23.81 30.07 19.37
N THR A 70 -24.25 29.76 18.16
CA THR A 70 -25.43 28.92 17.96
C THR A 70 -25.12 27.45 18.24
N MET A 71 -26.14 26.69 18.63
CA MET A 71 -25.98 25.26 18.91
C MET A 71 -25.53 24.47 17.67
N GLU A 72 -26.01 24.87 16.49
CA GLU A 72 -25.68 24.25 15.19
C GLU A 72 -24.21 24.43 14.81
N GLU A 73 -23.62 25.60 15.08
CA GLU A 73 -22.18 25.83 14.87
C GLU A 73 -21.32 24.93 15.76
N LEU A 74 -21.75 24.67 17.00
CA LEU A 74 -21.03 23.80 17.93
C LEU A 74 -21.15 22.31 17.58
N GLU A 75 -22.29 21.90 17.02
CA GLU A 75 -22.50 20.54 16.51
C GLU A 75 -21.64 20.22 15.29
N LYS A 76 -21.33 21.22 14.45
CA LYS A 76 -20.42 21.08 13.31
C LYS A 76 -18.96 20.98 13.74
N ASP A 77 -18.53 21.86 14.65
CA ASP A 77 -17.18 21.83 15.22
C ASP A 77 -16.86 20.48 15.89
N THR A 78 -17.84 19.86 16.56
CA THR A 78 -17.65 18.53 17.18
C THR A 78 -17.62 17.38 16.17
N GLN A 79 -18.20 17.53 14.99
CA GLN A 79 -18.17 16.51 13.92
C GLN A 79 -16.89 16.57 13.09
N GLU A 80 -16.37 17.75 12.78
CA GLU A 80 -15.12 17.90 12.01
C GLU A 80 -13.92 17.30 12.76
N ASP A 81 -13.85 17.45 14.09
CA ASP A 81 -12.82 16.85 14.95
C ASP A 81 -12.95 15.32 15.13
N ILE A 82 -14.02 14.69 14.62
CA ILE A 82 -14.20 13.22 14.62
C ILE A 82 -13.78 12.63 13.26
N VAL A 83 -13.87 13.42 12.18
CA VAL A 83 -13.72 12.95 10.78
C VAL A 83 -12.28 13.08 10.24
N GLU A 84 -11.33 13.70 10.96
CA GLU A 84 -9.92 13.82 10.52
C GLU A 84 -9.14 12.49 10.39
N THR A 85 -9.79 11.33 10.53
CA THR A 85 -9.17 10.01 10.29
C THR A 85 -9.72 9.18 9.13
N GLU A 86 -10.78 9.59 8.42
CA GLU A 86 -11.27 8.82 7.27
C GLU A 86 -11.77 9.71 6.13
N GLU A 87 -10.84 10.16 5.29
CA GLU A 87 -11.17 10.63 3.93
C GLU A 87 -10.89 9.50 2.93
N GLN A 88 -11.89 8.67 2.62
CA GLN A 88 -12.06 8.05 1.30
C GLN A 88 -13.57 7.88 0.97
N PRO A 89 -14.02 8.27 -0.23
CA PRO A 89 -15.43 8.32 -0.57
C PRO A 89 -15.98 6.95 -1.04
N GLU A 90 -17.23 6.68 -0.64
CA GLU A 90 -18.09 5.63 -1.19
C GLU A 90 -18.38 5.85 -2.69
N GLU A 91 -18.32 4.77 -3.48
CA GLU A 91 -19.14 4.61 -4.68
C GLU A 91 -19.84 3.24 -4.68
N ALA A 92 -21.09 3.26 -4.24
CA ALA A 92 -22.29 2.74 -4.91
C ALA A 92 -22.26 1.35 -5.58
N LYS A 93 -23.16 0.45 -5.12
CA LYS A 93 -24.41 0.04 -5.80
C LYS A 93 -24.89 -1.33 -5.30
N ASN A 94 -26.08 -1.36 -4.70
CA ASN A 94 -26.99 -2.50 -4.82
C ASN A 94 -27.58 -2.50 -6.25
N PRO A 95 -27.94 -3.68 -6.80
CA PRO A 95 -29.35 -4.09 -6.68
C PRO A 95 -29.59 -5.60 -6.52
N GLU A 96 -30.60 -5.89 -5.70
CA GLU A 96 -31.78 -6.75 -5.95
C GLU A 96 -31.77 -7.94 -6.94
N GLU A 97 -32.55 -8.93 -6.50
CA GLU A 97 -33.20 -10.04 -7.23
C GLU A 97 -32.44 -11.32 -7.55
N GLY A 98 -33.12 -12.44 -7.27
CA GLY A 98 -32.95 -13.66 -8.08
C GLY A 98 -32.99 -14.97 -7.31
N ILE A 99 -34.18 -15.42 -6.93
CA ILE A 99 -34.44 -16.83 -6.64
C ILE A 99 -34.08 -17.66 -7.88
N HIS A 100 -33.18 -18.64 -7.75
CA HIS A 100 -33.15 -19.79 -8.65
C HIS A 100 -32.65 -21.04 -7.92
N ILE A 101 -33.61 -21.78 -7.38
CA ILE A 101 -33.49 -23.22 -7.18
C ILE A 101 -33.65 -23.83 -8.57
N GLN A 102 -32.63 -24.53 -9.05
CA GLN A 102 -32.79 -25.43 -10.20
C GLN A 102 -32.06 -26.75 -9.93
N GLU A 103 -32.86 -27.77 -10.15
CA GLU A 103 -32.71 -29.21 -9.99
C GLU A 103 -31.72 -29.82 -11.00
N GLU A 104 -31.43 -31.11 -10.78
CA GLU A 104 -30.69 -32.08 -11.62
C GLU A 104 -29.18 -32.21 -11.29
N GLY A 105 -28.64 -33.38 -10.96
CA GLY A 105 -29.21 -34.73 -10.89
C GLY A 105 -28.11 -35.78 -10.73
N SER A 106 -28.55 -37.01 -10.49
CA SER A 106 -27.86 -38.28 -10.80
C SER A 106 -26.72 -38.75 -9.89
N GLU A 107 -27.08 -39.61 -8.93
CA GLU A 107 -26.78 -41.06 -8.86
C GLU A 107 -25.36 -41.46 -8.42
N THR A 108 -25.28 -42.20 -7.32
CA THR A 108 -25.01 -43.65 -7.40
C THR A 108 -25.38 -44.37 -6.09
N VAL A 109 -25.94 -45.55 -6.30
CA VAL A 109 -26.45 -46.55 -5.35
C VAL A 109 -25.32 -47.25 -4.57
N THR A 110 -25.55 -47.56 -3.29
CA THR A 110 -25.43 -48.91 -2.66
C THR A 110 -25.79 -48.82 -1.16
N THR A 111 -26.95 -49.33 -0.73
CA THR A 111 -27.17 -50.58 0.08
C THR A 111 -26.37 -50.61 1.41
N GLU A 112 -26.89 -50.80 2.63
CA GLU A 112 -28.03 -51.56 3.15
C GLU A 112 -28.46 -51.11 4.57
N SER A 113 -29.68 -51.53 4.95
CA SER A 113 -30.26 -51.77 6.29
C SER A 113 -30.94 -50.62 7.07
N PRO A 114 -32.15 -50.86 7.63
CA PRO A 114 -33.06 -49.80 8.05
C PRO A 114 -32.95 -49.49 9.55
N ILE A 115 -32.94 -48.19 9.88
CA ILE A 115 -33.25 -47.72 11.24
C ILE A 115 -34.38 -46.70 11.13
N SER A 116 -35.57 -47.14 11.56
CA SER A 116 -36.67 -46.38 12.17
C SER A 116 -36.91 -44.95 11.66
N THR A 117 -37.62 -44.83 10.54
CA THR A 117 -37.99 -43.59 9.83
C THR A 117 -39.18 -42.83 10.44
N VAL A 118 -39.26 -42.66 11.77
CA VAL A 118 -40.37 -41.88 12.39
C VAL A 118 -39.88 -40.72 13.28
N ALA A 119 -38.62 -40.71 13.71
CA ALA A 119 -38.05 -39.60 14.47
C ALA A 119 -37.38 -38.52 13.59
N VAL A 120 -37.15 -38.82 12.30
CA VAL A 120 -36.35 -37.96 11.39
C VAL A 120 -37.15 -36.74 10.91
N ALA A 121 -38.46 -36.89 10.62
CA ALA A 121 -39.27 -35.79 10.09
C ALA A 121 -39.48 -34.62 11.08
N ASN A 122 -39.63 -34.90 12.38
CA ASN A 122 -39.79 -33.86 13.41
C ASN A 122 -38.46 -33.17 13.75
N ALA A 123 -37.33 -33.87 13.58
CA ALA A 123 -36.01 -33.30 13.81
C ALA A 123 -35.63 -32.33 12.69
N ASP A 124 -35.98 -32.64 11.44
CA ASP A 124 -35.77 -31.76 10.29
C ASP A 124 -36.57 -30.44 10.45
N GLU A 125 -37.85 -30.51 10.84
CA GLU A 125 -38.68 -29.31 11.09
C GLU A 125 -38.18 -28.45 12.26
N ALA A 126 -37.77 -29.06 13.38
CA ALA A 126 -37.21 -28.33 14.51
C ALA A 126 -35.84 -27.69 14.17
N GLN A 127 -35.09 -28.31 13.27
CA GLN A 127 -33.80 -27.79 12.82
C GLN A 127 -33.97 -26.57 11.90
N ASP A 128 -34.98 -26.55 11.04
CA ASP A 128 -35.34 -25.39 10.21
C ASP A 128 -35.74 -24.16 11.06
N GLU A 129 -36.47 -24.38 12.16
CA GLU A 129 -36.87 -23.33 13.11
C GLU A 129 -35.67 -22.78 13.90
N ILE A 130 -34.77 -23.66 14.36
CA ILE A 130 -33.52 -23.27 15.02
C ILE A 130 -32.62 -22.49 14.05
N GLU A 131 -32.51 -22.89 12.79
CA GLU A 131 -31.71 -22.18 11.78
C GLU A 131 -32.30 -20.80 11.47
N THR A 132 -33.63 -20.68 11.45
CA THR A 132 -34.33 -19.40 11.29
C THR A 132 -34.05 -18.45 12.46
N VAL A 133 -34.16 -18.92 13.70
CA VAL A 133 -33.86 -18.10 14.88
C VAL A 133 -32.38 -17.78 15.00
N ARG A 134 -31.48 -18.69 14.59
CA ARG A 134 -30.05 -18.41 14.48
C ARG A 134 -29.77 -17.26 13.51
N ALA A 135 -30.43 -17.24 12.36
CA ALA A 135 -30.30 -16.14 11.40
C ALA A 135 -30.82 -14.81 11.98
N GLN A 136 -31.98 -14.83 12.66
CA GLN A 136 -32.52 -13.65 13.34
C GLN A 136 -31.60 -13.14 14.46
N LEU A 137 -31.01 -14.04 15.24
CA LEU A 137 -30.11 -13.68 16.32
C LEU A 137 -28.78 -13.12 15.79
N VAL A 138 -28.25 -13.64 14.68
CA VAL A 138 -27.10 -13.06 13.99
C VAL A 138 -27.44 -11.65 13.46
N ALA A 139 -28.64 -11.44 12.92
CA ALA A 139 -29.09 -10.12 12.48
C ALA A 139 -29.23 -9.14 13.67
N ALA A 140 -29.79 -9.61 14.78
CA ALA A 140 -29.88 -8.86 16.02
C ALA A 140 -28.48 -8.56 16.60
N GLN A 141 -27.50 -9.47 16.48
CA GLN A 141 -26.13 -9.24 16.94
C GLN A 141 -25.46 -8.13 16.13
N LYS A 142 -25.67 -8.11 14.81
CA LYS A 142 -25.23 -7.00 13.96
C LYS A 142 -25.87 -5.68 14.38
N LYS A 143 -27.16 -5.68 14.73
CA LYS A 143 -27.85 -4.49 15.25
C LYS A 143 -27.26 -4.02 16.59
N VAL A 144 -27.01 -4.93 17.53
CA VAL A 144 -26.36 -4.60 18.81
C VAL A 144 -24.96 -4.02 18.59
N ALA A 145 -24.16 -4.61 17.70
CA ALA A 145 -22.83 -4.09 17.37
C ALA A 145 -22.89 -2.68 16.75
N ALA A 146 -23.88 -2.42 15.88
CA ALA A 146 -24.09 -1.08 15.32
C ALA A 146 -24.50 -0.06 16.39
N LEU A 147 -25.40 -0.45 17.31
CA LEU A 147 -25.80 0.40 18.44
C LEU A 147 -24.62 0.65 19.40
N GLU A 148 -23.75 -0.34 19.64
CA GLU A 148 -22.55 -0.16 20.48
C GLU A 148 -21.53 0.79 19.83
N ALA A 149 -21.37 0.74 18.50
CA ALA A 149 -20.56 1.71 17.78
C ALA A 149 -21.16 3.12 17.87
N GLU A 150 -22.48 3.26 17.77
CA GLU A 150 -23.18 4.54 17.95
C GLU A 150 -23.06 5.06 19.39
N ILE A 151 -23.15 4.19 20.40
CA ILE A 151 -22.90 4.54 21.81
C ILE A 151 -21.49 5.10 21.97
N ALA A 152 -20.48 4.46 21.39
CA ALA A 152 -19.10 4.92 21.48
C ALA A 152 -18.91 6.29 20.82
N ALA A 153 -19.48 6.49 19.62
CA ALA A 153 -19.41 7.76 18.90
C ALA A 153 -20.14 8.89 19.66
N GLU A 154 -21.33 8.62 20.19
CA GLU A 154 -22.07 9.63 20.96
C GLU A 154 -21.40 9.93 22.30
N LYS A 155 -20.76 8.93 22.96
CA LYS A 155 -19.94 9.17 24.16
C LYS A 155 -18.77 10.12 23.87
N GLU A 156 -18.02 9.89 22.80
CA GLU A 156 -16.93 10.81 22.41
C GLU A 156 -17.47 12.22 22.14
N LYS A 157 -18.61 12.34 21.46
CA LYS A 157 -19.27 13.63 21.22
C LYS A 157 -19.70 14.31 22.53
N THR A 158 -20.25 13.57 23.48
CA THR A 158 -20.62 14.10 24.81
C THR A 158 -19.40 14.59 25.58
N GLU A 159 -18.30 13.85 25.58
CA GLU A 159 -17.07 14.24 26.29
C GLU A 159 -16.46 15.52 25.70
N LYS A 160 -16.38 15.64 24.37
CA LYS A 160 -15.93 16.87 23.69
C LYS A 160 -16.85 18.05 24.00
N ALA A 161 -18.17 17.82 23.98
CA ALA A 161 -19.15 18.87 24.32
C ALA A 161 -19.01 19.35 25.77
N ILE A 162 -18.77 18.43 26.72
CA ILE A 162 -18.53 18.75 28.13
C ILE A 162 -17.23 19.54 28.30
N ALA A 163 -16.12 19.07 27.70
CA ALA A 163 -14.83 19.77 27.78
C ALA A 163 -14.93 21.22 27.27
N ARG A 164 -15.68 21.42 26.18
CA ARG A 164 -15.94 22.76 25.63
C ARG A 164 -16.84 23.61 26.53
N ALA A 165 -17.86 23.02 27.14
CA ALA A 165 -18.70 23.71 28.11
C ALA A 165 -17.90 24.16 29.34
N GLU A 166 -17.02 23.31 29.87
CA GLU A 166 -16.12 23.65 30.99
C GLU A 166 -15.12 24.75 30.63
N GLU A 167 -14.54 24.72 29.43
CA GLU A 167 -13.63 25.77 28.96
C GLU A 167 -14.36 27.11 28.82
N ALA A 168 -15.57 27.10 28.26
CA ALA A 168 -16.41 28.28 28.13
C ALA A 168 -16.81 28.84 29.50
N GLU A 169 -17.11 27.99 30.48
CA GLU A 169 -17.43 28.40 31.85
C GLU A 169 -16.21 29.04 32.55
N LYS A 170 -15.02 28.41 32.45
CA LYS A 170 -13.77 28.99 32.96
C LYS A 170 -13.46 30.33 32.31
N SER A 171 -13.68 30.46 31.01
CA SER A 171 -13.52 31.74 30.30
C SER A 171 -14.53 32.79 30.77
N ALA A 172 -15.79 32.41 30.99
CA ALA A 172 -16.83 33.33 31.46
C ALA A 172 -16.55 33.82 32.89
N GLU A 173 -16.05 32.94 33.76
CA GLU A 173 -15.69 33.27 35.14
C GLU A 173 -14.46 34.20 35.21
N ASN A 174 -13.46 33.95 34.36
CA ASN A 174 -12.29 34.81 34.19
C ASN A 174 -12.61 36.20 33.60
N ASN A 175 -13.76 36.36 32.93
CA ASN A 175 -14.19 37.63 32.33
C ASN A 175 -15.05 38.50 33.26
N LYS A 176 -15.53 37.98 34.40
CA LYS A 176 -16.22 38.81 35.41
C LYS A 176 -15.25 39.89 35.93
N ALA A 177 -15.74 41.08 36.26
CA ALA A 177 -14.88 42.07 36.90
C ALA A 177 -14.47 41.57 38.30
N PRO A 178 -13.20 41.69 38.72
CA PRO A 178 -12.81 41.36 40.09
C PRO A 178 -13.57 42.27 41.07
N GLU A 179 -14.16 41.69 42.11
CA GLU A 179 -14.97 42.43 43.09
C GLU A 179 -14.08 43.00 44.20
N THR A 180 -12.88 42.45 44.37
CA THR A 180 -11.89 42.88 45.36
C THR A 180 -10.50 43.09 44.75
N THR A 181 -9.66 43.86 45.44
CA THR A 181 -8.26 44.08 45.03
C THR A 181 -7.46 42.77 45.07
N ASP A 182 -7.71 41.91 46.05
CA ASP A 182 -7.02 40.62 46.19
C ASP A 182 -7.37 39.67 45.04
N GLU A 183 -8.65 39.62 44.62
CA GLU A 183 -9.07 38.88 43.42
C GLU A 183 -8.44 39.39 42.13
N ALA A 184 -8.25 40.72 42.02
CA ALA A 184 -7.56 41.29 40.87
C ALA A 184 -6.09 40.82 40.81
N TYR A 185 -5.39 40.81 41.95
CA TYR A 185 -4.00 40.30 42.03
C TYR A 185 -3.90 38.81 41.69
N GLU A 186 -4.79 37.98 42.24
CA GLU A 186 -4.84 36.54 41.92
C GLU A 186 -5.09 36.28 40.44
N ARG A 187 -5.97 37.06 39.80
CA ARG A 187 -6.20 36.99 38.35
C ARG A 187 -4.97 37.41 37.55
N TYR A 188 -4.27 38.47 37.95
CA TYR A 188 -3.03 38.87 37.29
C TYR A 188 -1.96 37.78 37.36
N MET A 189 -1.79 37.14 38.52
CA MET A 189 -0.85 36.03 38.69
C MET A 189 -1.22 34.84 37.80
N LYS A 190 -2.48 34.40 37.83
CA LYS A 190 -2.96 33.31 36.96
C LYS A 190 -2.79 33.61 35.47
N ASN A 191 -3.08 34.85 35.05
CA ASN A 191 -2.88 35.26 33.66
C ASN A 191 -1.39 35.30 33.26
N ALA A 192 -0.51 35.72 34.17
CA ALA A 192 0.93 35.70 33.94
C ALA A 192 1.45 34.26 33.80
N ASP A 193 1.02 33.34 34.67
CA ASP A 193 1.38 31.91 34.57
C ASP A 193 0.87 31.28 33.28
N LEU A 194 -0.38 31.59 32.88
CA LEU A 194 -0.95 31.14 31.62
C LEU A 194 -0.14 31.65 30.42
N LEU A 195 0.25 32.92 30.42
CA LEU A 195 1.06 33.50 29.36
C LEU A 195 2.44 32.82 29.27
N CYS A 196 3.09 32.56 30.41
CA CYS A 196 4.36 31.82 30.45
C CYS A 196 4.22 30.42 29.85
N LYS A 197 3.13 29.71 30.18
CA LYS A 197 2.85 28.39 29.61
C LYS A 197 2.62 28.46 28.10
N GLN A 198 1.79 29.40 27.64
CA GLN A 198 1.53 29.61 26.21
C GLN A 198 2.82 29.94 25.43
N LEU A 199 3.71 30.76 26.00
CA LEU A 199 5.01 31.07 25.39
C LEU A 199 5.89 29.81 25.31
N SER A 200 5.94 29.00 26.36
CA SER A 200 6.68 27.72 26.35
C SER A 200 6.13 26.74 25.31
N ASP A 201 4.81 26.65 25.17
CA ASP A 201 4.16 25.80 24.17
C ASP A 201 4.45 26.29 22.75
N LEU A 202 4.43 27.61 22.52
CA LEU A 202 4.78 28.23 21.24
C LEU A 202 6.26 28.00 20.89
N GLU A 203 7.17 28.13 21.85
CA GLU A 203 8.59 27.86 21.67
C GLU A 203 8.82 26.38 21.32
N GLY A 204 8.14 25.46 22.03
CA GLY A 204 8.16 24.03 21.71
C GLY A 204 7.70 23.73 20.29
N ARG A 205 6.58 24.34 19.85
CA ARG A 205 6.08 24.20 18.48
C ARG A 205 7.04 24.77 17.44
N GLN A 206 7.64 25.94 17.69
CA GLN A 206 8.63 26.52 16.78
C GLN A 206 9.85 25.60 16.64
N ASN A 207 10.33 25.03 17.73
CA ASN A 207 11.45 24.09 17.69
C ASN A 207 11.11 22.82 16.90
N ALA A 208 9.90 22.25 17.09
CA ALA A 208 9.45 21.10 16.32
C ALA A 208 9.40 21.39 14.80
N ILE A 209 8.83 22.54 14.41
CA ILE A 209 8.78 22.95 12.98
C ILE A 209 10.19 23.13 12.42
N LEU A 210 11.11 23.72 13.19
CA LEU A 210 12.50 23.90 12.76
C LEU A 210 13.22 22.56 12.58
N ASP A 211 12.99 21.61 13.47
CA ASP A 211 13.61 20.28 13.38
C ASP A 211 13.04 19.48 12.21
N GLU A 212 11.72 19.51 11.98
CA GLU A 212 11.10 18.91 10.80
C GLU A 212 11.63 19.53 9.49
N ALA A 213 11.76 20.85 9.43
CA ALA A 213 12.31 21.54 8.26
C ALA A 213 13.78 21.16 8.01
N ARG A 214 14.58 20.99 9.07
CA ARG A 214 15.97 20.52 8.97
C ARG A 214 16.03 19.09 8.46
N GLU A 215 15.21 18.20 9.01
CA GLU A 215 15.19 16.79 8.61
C GLU A 215 14.74 16.65 7.15
N GLN A 216 13.71 17.38 6.73
CA GLN A 216 13.27 17.41 5.34
C GLN A 216 14.38 17.91 4.40
N ALA A 217 15.07 19.00 4.77
CA ALA A 217 16.19 19.52 3.97
C ALA A 217 17.35 18.52 3.88
N GLU A 218 17.60 17.72 4.93
CA GLU A 218 18.61 16.66 4.91
C GLU A 218 18.21 15.50 4.00
N ARG A 219 16.95 15.03 4.08
CA ARG A 219 16.42 13.98 3.20
C ARG A 219 16.50 14.39 1.72
N GLU A 220 16.12 15.61 1.40
CA GLU A 220 16.19 16.12 0.02
C GLU A 220 17.64 16.22 -0.48
N ARG A 221 18.56 16.66 0.37
CA ARG A 221 20.00 16.69 0.03
C ARG A 221 20.57 15.30 -0.19
N GLU A 222 20.24 14.34 0.66
CA GLU A 222 20.75 12.97 0.51
C GLU A 222 20.20 12.32 -0.76
N LYS A 223 18.91 12.53 -1.06
CA LYS A 223 18.31 12.08 -2.32
C LYS A 223 19.02 12.68 -3.54
N ALA A 224 19.21 14.01 -3.56
CA ALA A 224 19.92 14.68 -4.64
C ALA A 224 21.38 14.20 -4.79
N ARG A 225 22.04 13.86 -3.68
CA ARG A 225 23.39 13.29 -3.68
C ARG A 225 23.41 11.90 -4.29
N GLN A 226 22.45 11.06 -3.95
CA GLN A 226 22.33 9.70 -4.48
C GLN A 226 22.04 9.71 -5.99
N ASP A 227 21.08 10.54 -6.42
CA ASP A 227 20.76 10.73 -7.84
C ASP A 227 22.00 11.19 -8.63
N ALA A 228 22.77 12.14 -8.07
CA ALA A 228 24.02 12.60 -8.69
C ALA A 228 25.07 11.49 -8.76
N ALA A 229 25.20 10.66 -7.72
CA ALA A 229 26.13 9.53 -7.71
C ALA A 229 25.77 8.48 -8.77
N ASP A 230 24.49 8.20 -8.96
CA ASP A 230 24.00 7.25 -9.96
C ASP A 230 24.28 7.76 -11.38
N ILE A 231 23.97 9.03 -11.67
CA ILE A 231 24.27 9.67 -12.97
C ILE A 231 25.78 9.62 -13.26
N ILE A 232 26.62 9.95 -12.27
CA ILE A 232 28.08 9.89 -12.42
C ILE A 232 28.54 8.45 -12.65
N GLY A 233 27.94 7.49 -11.96
CA GLY A 233 28.22 6.06 -12.11
C GLY A 233 27.90 5.57 -13.53
N GLU A 234 26.76 5.94 -14.09
CA GLU A 234 26.36 5.60 -15.46
C GLU A 234 27.23 6.27 -16.51
N ALA A 235 27.55 7.56 -16.32
CA ALA A 235 28.46 8.30 -17.20
C ALA A 235 29.85 7.63 -17.22
N ARG A 236 30.35 7.19 -16.06
CA ARG A 236 31.62 6.49 -15.95
C ARG A 236 31.60 5.14 -16.67
N LYS A 237 30.56 4.33 -16.48
CA LYS A 237 30.40 3.05 -17.20
C LYS A 237 30.39 3.25 -18.71
N THR A 238 29.71 4.29 -19.17
CA THR A 238 29.64 4.65 -20.60
C THR A 238 31.01 5.06 -21.13
N ALA A 239 31.73 5.92 -20.40
CA ALA A 239 33.09 6.32 -20.76
C ALA A 239 34.06 5.13 -20.80
N GLU A 240 33.97 4.20 -19.83
CA GLU A 240 34.79 2.99 -19.79
C GLU A 240 34.53 2.08 -21.00
N ARG A 241 33.27 1.89 -21.40
CA ARG A 241 32.93 1.14 -22.62
C ARG A 241 33.52 1.80 -23.88
N LEU A 242 33.32 3.12 -24.04
CA LEU A 242 33.86 3.84 -25.20
C LEU A 242 35.39 3.78 -25.30
N LEU A 243 36.08 3.84 -24.15
CA LEU A 243 37.53 3.68 -24.12
C LEU A 243 37.97 2.28 -24.55
N LYS A 244 37.26 1.24 -24.09
CA LYS A 244 37.55 -0.14 -24.48
C LYS A 244 37.33 -0.35 -25.98
N ASP A 245 36.19 0.12 -26.51
CA ASP A 245 35.86 0.01 -27.94
C ASP A 245 36.89 0.76 -28.80
N ALA A 246 37.36 1.93 -28.35
CA ALA A 246 38.40 2.68 -29.04
C ALA A 246 39.77 1.97 -29.01
N GLN A 247 40.11 1.31 -27.89
CA GLN A 247 41.33 0.52 -27.78
C GLN A 247 41.29 -0.71 -28.70
N GLU A 248 40.18 -1.46 -28.70
CA GLU A 248 39.99 -2.62 -29.56
C GLU A 248 40.05 -2.25 -31.05
N ASN A 249 39.39 -1.15 -31.44
CA ASN A 249 39.46 -0.64 -32.82
C ASN A 249 40.89 -0.25 -33.22
N LYS A 250 41.65 0.38 -32.32
CA LYS A 250 43.06 0.72 -32.56
C LYS A 250 43.91 -0.53 -32.74
N GLU A 251 43.72 -1.55 -31.91
CA GLU A 251 44.45 -2.82 -32.01
C GLU A 251 44.15 -3.53 -33.34
N ASN A 252 42.87 -3.63 -33.71
CA ASN A 252 42.44 -4.20 -34.99
C ASN A 252 43.06 -3.47 -36.18
N ALA A 253 43.05 -2.13 -36.18
CA ALA A 253 43.66 -1.34 -37.25
C ALA A 253 45.18 -1.53 -37.35
N ILE A 254 45.87 -1.69 -36.21
CA ILE A 254 47.31 -1.98 -36.19
C ILE A 254 47.58 -3.38 -36.76
N GLU A 255 46.77 -4.37 -36.40
CA GLU A 255 46.93 -5.75 -36.89
C GLU A 255 46.68 -5.83 -38.40
N GLU A 256 45.64 -5.17 -38.90
CA GLU A 256 45.34 -5.09 -40.33
C GLU A 256 46.48 -4.39 -41.10
N ALA A 257 46.99 -3.26 -40.58
CA ALA A 257 48.12 -2.55 -41.17
C ALA A 257 49.38 -3.42 -41.22
N LYS A 258 49.65 -4.20 -40.16
CA LYS A 258 50.78 -5.16 -40.15
C LYS A 258 50.61 -6.23 -41.22
N LYS A 259 49.42 -6.79 -41.36
CA LYS A 259 49.12 -7.81 -42.39
C LYS A 259 49.35 -7.27 -43.80
N ILE A 260 48.84 -6.07 -44.09
CA ILE A 260 49.04 -5.39 -45.38
C ILE A 260 50.53 -5.15 -45.63
N HIS A 261 51.28 -4.73 -44.61
CA HIS A 261 52.71 -4.49 -44.71
C HIS A 261 53.48 -5.79 -45.01
N GLU A 262 53.17 -6.88 -44.32
CA GLU A 262 53.81 -8.17 -44.52
C GLU A 262 53.51 -8.75 -45.92
N ASP A 263 52.26 -8.67 -46.38
CA ASP A 263 51.88 -9.10 -47.73
C ASP A 263 52.58 -8.25 -48.81
N SER A 264 52.70 -6.94 -48.58
CA SER A 264 53.45 -6.05 -49.47
C SER A 264 54.94 -6.40 -49.51
N LEU A 265 55.53 -6.76 -48.36
CA LEU A 265 56.93 -7.18 -48.27
C LEU A 265 57.17 -8.46 -49.09
N ARG A 266 56.31 -9.47 -48.95
CA ARG A 266 56.41 -10.72 -49.75
C ARG A 266 56.34 -10.42 -51.24
N LYS A 267 55.42 -9.54 -51.67
CA LYS A 267 55.30 -9.15 -53.07
C LYS A 267 56.56 -8.47 -53.60
N VAL A 268 57.15 -7.56 -52.82
CA VAL A 268 58.42 -6.91 -53.18
C VAL A 268 59.57 -7.92 -53.27
N GLU A 269 59.62 -8.90 -52.38
CA GLU A 269 60.62 -9.98 -52.45
C GLU A 269 60.45 -10.86 -53.69
N GLU A 270 59.21 -11.18 -54.08
CA GLU A 270 58.92 -11.91 -55.32
C GLU A 270 59.30 -11.12 -56.57
N GLU A 271 58.93 -9.83 -56.65
CA GLU A 271 59.32 -8.95 -57.75
C GLU A 271 60.84 -8.80 -57.85
N LYS A 272 61.54 -8.75 -56.70
CA LYS A 272 63.01 -8.73 -56.67
C LYS A 272 63.59 -10.02 -57.25
N LYS A 273 63.08 -11.20 -56.86
CA LYS A 273 63.52 -12.49 -57.43
C LYS A 273 63.31 -12.52 -58.94
N GLN A 274 62.16 -12.07 -59.44
CA GLN A 274 61.88 -11.99 -60.87
C GLN A 274 62.86 -11.04 -61.59
N CYS A 275 63.19 -9.89 -60.99
CA CYS A 275 64.15 -8.95 -61.53
C CYS A 275 65.58 -9.55 -61.61
N ASP A 276 65.99 -10.28 -60.57
CA ASP A 276 67.27 -10.98 -60.51
C ASP A 276 67.34 -12.08 -61.59
N GLU A 277 66.27 -12.86 -61.77
CA GLU A 277 66.15 -13.87 -62.83
C GLU A 277 66.22 -13.27 -64.24
N LEU A 278 65.46 -12.19 -64.50
CA LEU A 278 65.51 -11.47 -65.78
C LEU A 278 66.90 -10.88 -66.04
N SER A 279 67.56 -10.37 -65.01
CA SER A 279 68.93 -9.86 -65.10
C SER A 279 69.92 -10.97 -65.46
N ALA A 280 69.77 -12.15 -64.86
CA ALA A 280 70.58 -13.33 -65.20
C ALA A 280 70.32 -13.81 -66.63
N GLN A 281 69.06 -13.86 -67.09
CA GLN A 281 68.71 -14.21 -68.46
C GLN A 281 69.30 -13.22 -69.46
N LYS A 282 69.19 -11.91 -69.18
CA LYS A 282 69.80 -10.86 -69.99
C LYS A 282 71.30 -11.04 -70.10
N ALA A 283 72.00 -11.31 -68.98
CA ALA A 283 73.43 -11.58 -69.00
C ALA A 283 73.80 -12.81 -69.85
N ALA A 284 73.03 -13.90 -69.74
CA ALA A 284 73.23 -15.11 -70.55
C ALA A 284 73.01 -14.85 -72.06
N MET A 285 71.97 -14.09 -72.42
CA MET A 285 71.69 -13.70 -73.80
C MET A 285 72.80 -12.82 -74.38
N VAL A 286 73.26 -11.82 -73.61
CA VAL A 286 74.39 -10.95 -74.01
C VAL A 286 75.65 -11.77 -74.26
N ASN A 287 75.97 -12.72 -73.38
CA ASN A 287 77.11 -13.61 -73.58
C ASN A 287 76.95 -14.49 -74.83
N SER A 288 75.75 -15.00 -75.10
CA SER A 288 75.46 -15.80 -76.30
C SER A 288 75.60 -14.99 -77.59
N LEU A 289 75.09 -13.75 -77.60
CA LEU A 289 75.25 -12.81 -78.72
C LEU A 289 76.72 -12.44 -78.94
N LYS A 290 77.48 -12.22 -77.87
CA LYS A 290 78.92 -11.97 -77.96
C LYS A 290 79.63 -13.16 -78.61
N LYS A 291 79.34 -14.38 -78.18
CA LYS A 291 79.90 -15.60 -78.79
C LYS A 291 79.51 -15.74 -80.27
N LEU A 292 78.24 -15.51 -80.62
CA LEU A 292 77.80 -15.54 -82.02
C LEU A 292 78.53 -14.48 -82.87
N THR A 293 78.76 -13.29 -82.31
CA THR A 293 79.52 -12.22 -82.98
C THR A 293 80.97 -12.65 -83.21
N GLU A 294 81.61 -13.25 -82.21
CA GLU A 294 82.97 -13.80 -82.32
C GLU A 294 83.06 -14.94 -83.35
N ASP A 295 82.11 -15.88 -83.34
CA ASP A 295 82.07 -16.99 -84.29
C ASP A 295 81.81 -16.49 -85.72
N THR A 296 80.95 -15.48 -85.90
CA THR A 296 80.70 -14.82 -87.20
C THR A 296 81.96 -14.12 -87.71
N ALA A 297 82.69 -13.43 -86.83
CA ALA A 297 83.96 -12.79 -87.19
C ALA A 297 84.99 -13.82 -87.67
N ARG A 298 85.15 -14.95 -86.97
CA ARG A 298 86.05 -16.05 -87.41
C ARG A 298 85.62 -16.66 -88.75
N LEU A 299 84.32 -16.80 -88.99
CA LEU A 299 83.80 -17.32 -90.26
C LEU A 299 84.12 -16.37 -91.42
N MET A 300 83.92 -15.07 -91.23
CA MET A 300 84.29 -14.05 -92.21
C MET A 300 85.80 -14.07 -92.51
N GLU A 301 86.64 -14.20 -91.48
CA GLU A 301 88.09 -14.32 -91.63
C GLU A 301 88.48 -15.54 -92.47
N LYS A 302 87.81 -16.68 -92.30
CA LYS A 302 88.01 -17.90 -93.11
C LYS A 302 87.54 -17.79 -94.57
N MET A 303 86.58 -16.92 -94.88
CA MET A 303 86.10 -16.73 -96.26
C MET A 303 86.93 -15.71 -97.06
N GLN A 304 87.77 -14.91 -96.39
CA GLN A 304 88.59 -13.86 -97.02
C GLN A 304 90.04 -14.31 -97.31
N GLY A 305 90.44 -15.50 -96.88
CA GLY A 305 91.68 -16.17 -97.26
C GLY A 305 91.41 -17.37 -98.17
#